data_AF-K7ZEZ0-F1
#
_entry.id   AF-K7ZEZ0-F1
#
_cell.length_a   1.000
_cell.length_b   1.000
_cell.length_c   1.000
_cell.angle_alpha   90.00
_cell.angle_beta   90.00
_cell.angle_gamma   90.00
#
_symmetry.space_group_name_H-M   'P 1'
#
loop_
_entity.id
_entity.type
_entity.pdbx_description
1 polymer ?
#
loop_
_entity_poly.entity_id
_entity_poly.type
_entity_poly.pdbx_seq_one_letter_code
_entity_poly.pdbx_strand_id
1 'polypeptide(L)'
;MNKFVILAVLLLSSVSAFADLDGTFEKIRNQARHYRDPGAVCEEVARAEFSEKYPAPQYEVIVGIAYNLKGRTVGELDMVLMDHNTQKVAMVGEVKCYSNLKNGLTKAKQQRKRFLTHLGSGAPLEFINTSTGEKYAYDKFQYVRDFISVSQKGGKAVGFDVELEHNLDEMTQLRDRIIHCQKDNLCPVP
;
A
#
# COMPACT_ATOMS: atom_id res chain seq x y z
N MET A 1 -17.22 -51.37 -33.69
CA MET A 1 -16.41 -51.80 -32.53
C MET A 1 -15.00 -51.28 -32.80
N ASN A 2 -14.38 -50.35 -32.07
CA ASN A 2 -14.52 -49.92 -30.69
C ASN A 2 -14.38 -48.39 -30.58
N LYS A 3 -15.23 -47.81 -29.73
CA LYS A 3 -15.04 -46.51 -29.08
C LYS A 3 -13.91 -46.65 -28.04
N PHE A 4 -13.43 -45.51 -27.53
CA PHE A 4 -12.44 -45.32 -26.44
C PHE A 4 -11.00 -45.02 -26.87
N VAL A 5 -10.70 -43.72 -27.03
CA VAL A 5 -9.67 -43.06 -26.21
C VAL A 5 -10.20 -41.65 -25.91
N ILE A 6 -10.77 -41.48 -24.72
CA ILE A 6 -11.29 -40.22 -24.17
C ILE A 6 -10.25 -39.68 -23.19
N LEU A 7 -10.00 -38.36 -23.28
CA LEU A 7 -9.51 -37.42 -22.26
C LEU A 7 -8.34 -37.86 -21.36
N ALA A 8 -7.17 -37.26 -21.60
CA ALA A 8 -6.14 -37.08 -20.58
C ALA A 8 -5.45 -35.72 -20.68
N VAL A 9 -6.20 -34.64 -20.95
CA VAL A 9 -5.70 -33.27 -20.93
C VAL A 9 -6.80 -32.40 -20.31
N LEU A 10 -6.81 -32.21 -18.99
CA LEU A 10 -7.54 -31.12 -18.27
C LEU A 10 -7.44 -31.24 -16.73
N LEU A 11 -6.25 -31.43 -16.16
CA LEU A 11 -6.08 -31.45 -14.69
C LEU A 11 -4.88 -30.65 -14.16
N LEU A 12 -4.45 -29.59 -14.86
CA LEU A 12 -3.33 -28.75 -14.41
C LEU A 12 -3.67 -27.28 -14.12
N SER A 13 -4.94 -26.88 -14.09
CA SER A 13 -5.33 -25.47 -13.98
C SER A 13 -6.10 -25.15 -12.69
N SER A 14 -5.53 -25.41 -11.52
CA SER A 14 -6.11 -24.93 -10.26
C SER A 14 -5.12 -24.59 -9.14
N VAL A 15 -3.81 -24.46 -9.41
CA VAL A 15 -2.81 -24.09 -8.38
C VAL A 15 -2.54 -22.59 -8.27
N SER A 16 -3.20 -21.74 -9.06
CA SER A 16 -2.82 -20.33 -9.21
C SER A 16 -3.16 -19.43 -8.02
N ALA A 17 -4.00 -19.86 -7.08
CA ALA A 17 -4.44 -18.99 -5.97
C ALA A 17 -3.49 -18.99 -4.75
N PHE A 18 -2.78 -20.11 -4.49
CA PHE A 18 -1.83 -20.19 -3.36
C PHE A 18 -0.44 -19.63 -3.71
N ALA A 19 -0.03 -19.74 -4.97
CA ALA A 19 1.24 -19.18 -5.44
C ALA A 19 1.27 -17.64 -5.35
N ASP A 20 0.11 -16.99 -5.41
CA ASP A 20 -0.02 -15.52 -5.40
C ASP A 20 0.28 -14.92 -4.02
N LEU A 21 -0.30 -15.50 -2.96
CA LEU A 21 -0.05 -15.05 -1.57
C LEU A 21 1.40 -15.26 -1.13
N ASP A 22 2.02 -16.38 -1.52
CA ASP A 22 3.42 -16.63 -1.20
C ASP A 22 4.34 -15.61 -1.88
N GLY A 23 4.08 -15.31 -3.16
CA GLY A 23 4.81 -14.28 -3.88
C GLY A 23 4.68 -12.91 -3.21
N THR A 24 3.47 -12.51 -2.85
CA THR A 24 3.25 -11.23 -2.15
C THR A 24 3.89 -11.21 -0.76
N PHE A 25 3.81 -12.31 0.01
CA PHE A 25 4.48 -12.43 1.30
C PHE A 25 5.99 -12.18 1.16
N GLU A 26 6.65 -12.82 0.19
CA GLU A 26 8.09 -12.63 -0.04
C GLU A 26 8.46 -11.19 -0.39
N LYS A 27 7.59 -10.45 -1.11
CA LYS A 27 7.80 -9.03 -1.44
C LYS A 27 7.72 -8.09 -0.23
N ILE A 28 6.98 -8.46 0.81
CA ILE A 28 6.68 -7.57 1.96
C ILE A 28 7.33 -8.01 3.27
N ARG A 29 7.74 -9.27 3.40
CA ARG A 29 8.24 -9.85 4.66
C ARG A 29 9.50 -9.20 5.25
N ASN A 30 10.29 -8.51 4.43
CA ASN A 30 11.56 -7.91 4.85
C ASN A 30 11.40 -6.47 5.39
N GLN A 31 10.17 -5.98 5.54
CA GLN A 31 9.91 -4.62 6.02
C GLN A 31 9.76 -4.60 7.54
N ALA A 32 10.64 -3.83 8.20
CA ALA A 32 10.65 -3.64 9.65
C ALA A 32 9.52 -2.69 10.08
N ARG A 33 8.28 -3.19 10.07
CA ARG A 33 7.07 -2.41 10.42
C ARG A 33 6.16 -3.14 11.41
N HIS A 34 5.42 -2.38 12.22
CA HIS A 34 4.42 -2.93 13.12
C HIS A 34 3.14 -3.31 12.37
N TYR A 35 2.88 -4.62 12.23
CA TYR A 35 1.67 -5.13 11.55
C TYR A 35 0.46 -5.33 12.48
N ARG A 36 0.50 -4.80 13.71
CA ARG A 36 -0.65 -4.88 14.62
C ARG A 36 -1.84 -4.09 14.10
N ASP A 37 -1.59 -2.98 13.41
CA ASP A 37 -2.60 -2.26 12.65
C ASP A 37 -2.98 -3.07 11.39
N PRO A 38 -4.26 -3.43 11.19
CA PRO A 38 -4.72 -4.08 9.96
C PRO A 38 -4.38 -3.30 8.68
N GLY A 39 -4.27 -1.97 8.73
CA GLY A 39 -3.94 -1.15 7.55
C GLY A 39 -2.52 -1.37 7.03
N ALA A 40 -1.57 -1.68 7.91
CA ALA A 40 -0.15 -1.73 7.58
C ALA A 40 0.18 -2.78 6.51
N VAL A 41 -0.46 -3.95 6.54
CA VAL A 41 -0.22 -4.98 5.50
C VAL A 41 -0.62 -4.49 4.12
N CYS A 42 -1.72 -3.75 4.02
CA CYS A 42 -2.24 -3.28 2.74
C CYS A 42 -1.37 -2.18 2.15
N GLU A 43 -0.79 -1.35 3.01
CA GLU A 43 0.18 -0.34 2.60
C GLU A 43 1.47 -0.99 2.06
N GLU A 44 1.93 -2.07 2.69
CA GLU A 44 3.11 -2.79 2.21
C GLU A 44 2.86 -3.58 0.92
N VAL A 45 1.66 -4.13 0.74
CA VAL A 45 1.25 -4.71 -0.54
C VAL A 45 1.16 -3.64 -1.62
N ALA A 46 0.56 -2.47 -1.31
CA ALA A 46 0.54 -1.34 -2.22
C ALA A 46 1.96 -0.88 -2.57
N ARG A 47 2.88 -0.81 -1.60
CA ARG A 47 4.30 -0.51 -1.83
C ARG A 47 4.90 -1.50 -2.81
N ALA A 48 4.71 -2.80 -2.60
CA ALA A 48 5.25 -3.83 -3.47
C ALA A 48 4.73 -3.71 -4.92
N GLU A 49 3.41 -3.62 -5.11
CA GLU A 49 2.80 -3.50 -6.43
C GLU A 49 3.20 -2.19 -7.14
N PHE A 50 3.22 -1.07 -6.42
CA PHE A 50 3.65 0.21 -7.00
C PHE A 50 5.15 0.25 -7.26
N SER A 51 5.98 -0.46 -6.51
CA SER A 51 7.42 -0.55 -6.79
C SER A 51 7.71 -1.33 -8.08
N GLU A 52 6.84 -2.26 -8.45
CA GLU A 52 6.93 -2.96 -9.74
C GLU A 52 6.48 -2.07 -10.89
N LYS A 53 5.42 -1.28 -10.68
CA LYS A 53 4.90 -0.34 -11.67
C LYS A 53 5.80 0.88 -11.87
N TYR A 54 6.45 1.34 -10.80
CA TYR A 54 7.32 2.51 -10.77
C TYR A 54 8.68 2.11 -10.20
N PRO A 55 9.57 1.54 -11.02
CA PRO A 55 10.81 0.95 -10.54
C PRO A 55 11.90 1.99 -10.23
N ALA A 56 12.76 1.60 -9.29
CA ALA A 56 14.05 2.25 -9.06
C ALA A 56 14.97 2.16 -10.30
N PRO A 57 15.97 3.06 -10.45
CA PRO A 57 16.33 4.14 -9.53
C PRO A 57 15.52 5.43 -9.74
N GLN A 58 14.62 5.47 -10.71
CA GLN A 58 13.85 6.68 -11.00
C GLN A 58 12.82 6.98 -9.91
N TYR A 59 12.13 5.94 -9.44
CA TYR A 59 11.06 6.08 -8.47
C TYR A 59 11.38 5.32 -7.18
N GLU A 60 10.82 5.84 -6.09
CA GLU A 60 10.82 5.19 -4.79
C GLU A 60 9.41 5.27 -4.19
N VAL A 61 8.91 4.14 -3.71
CA VAL A 61 7.63 4.06 -3.01
C VAL A 61 7.88 4.01 -1.51
N ILE A 62 7.47 5.07 -0.83
CA ILE A 62 7.65 5.26 0.61
C ILE A 62 6.30 5.09 1.28
N VAL A 63 6.26 4.37 2.40
CA VAL A 63 5.05 4.11 3.18
C VAL A 63 5.11 4.81 4.53
N GLY A 64 3.96 5.30 4.99
CA GLY A 64 3.79 5.87 6.32
C GLY A 64 4.57 7.17 6.52
N ILE A 65 4.11 8.27 5.90
CA ILE A 65 4.67 9.60 6.15
C ILE A 65 3.69 10.44 6.96
N ALA A 66 4.01 10.67 8.24
CA ALA A 66 3.29 11.64 9.06
C ALA A 66 3.58 13.06 8.58
N TYR A 67 2.55 13.91 8.57
CA TYR A 67 2.69 15.34 8.35
C TYR A 67 2.23 16.13 9.57
N ASN A 68 3.14 16.96 10.09
CA ASN A 68 2.96 17.69 11.33
C ASN A 68 2.82 19.19 11.05
N LEU A 69 1.97 19.83 11.83
CA LEU A 69 1.79 21.28 11.85
C LEU A 69 2.07 21.78 13.26
N LYS A 70 3.09 22.64 13.41
CA LYS A 70 3.50 23.21 14.71
C LYS A 70 3.73 22.13 15.78
N GLY A 71 4.45 21.06 15.42
CA GLY A 71 4.77 19.94 16.30
C GLY A 71 3.61 18.98 16.61
N ARG A 72 2.44 19.13 15.97
CA ARG A 72 1.31 18.21 16.11
C ARG A 72 1.07 17.45 14.82
N THR A 73 0.93 16.13 14.89
CA THR A 73 0.51 15.31 13.75
C THR A 73 -0.92 15.66 13.36
N VAL A 74 -1.10 16.10 12.12
CA VAL A 74 -2.41 16.45 11.54
C VAL A 74 -2.88 15.41 10.51
N GLY A 75 -2.00 14.47 10.15
CA GLY A 75 -2.37 13.22 9.50
C GLY A 75 -1.13 12.42 9.07
N GLU A 76 -1.39 11.33 8.36
CA GLU A 76 -0.41 10.43 7.78
C GLU A 76 -0.77 10.17 6.32
N LEU A 77 0.25 10.00 5.48
CA LEU A 77 0.14 9.58 4.10
C LEU A 77 0.53 8.10 4.03
N ASP A 78 -0.43 7.27 3.62
CA ASP A 78 -0.26 5.82 3.60
C ASP A 78 0.84 5.40 2.61
N MET A 79 0.88 6.02 1.42
CA MET A 79 1.89 5.77 0.38
C MET A 79 2.27 7.05 -0.37
N VAL A 80 3.56 7.22 -0.66
CA VAL A 80 4.14 8.35 -1.38
C VAL A 80 5.07 7.81 -2.46
N LEU A 81 4.87 8.26 -3.71
CA LEU A 81 5.76 7.99 -4.83
C LEU A 81 6.71 9.19 -5.00
N MET A 82 7.97 9.01 -4.66
CA MET A 82 9.04 9.97 -4.93
C MET A 82 9.58 9.75 -6.34
N ASP A 83 9.74 10.83 -7.11
CA ASP A 83 10.47 10.84 -8.37
C ASP A 83 11.85 11.47 -8.14
N HIS A 84 12.90 10.66 -8.25
CA HIS A 84 14.27 11.10 -8.04
C HIS A 84 14.82 12.00 -9.15
N ASN A 85 14.21 12.01 -10.34
CA ASN A 85 14.64 12.94 -11.40
C ASN A 85 14.23 14.37 -11.05
N THR A 86 13.02 14.56 -10.52
CA THR A 86 12.50 15.87 -10.12
C THR A 86 12.75 16.20 -8.66
N GLN A 87 13.12 15.20 -7.85
CA GLN A 87 13.21 15.28 -6.39
C GLN A 87 11.88 15.72 -5.75
N LYS A 88 10.76 15.39 -6.37
CA LYS A 88 9.40 15.75 -5.93
C LYS A 88 8.55 14.50 -5.74
N VAL A 89 7.55 14.63 -4.88
CA VAL A 89 6.47 13.65 -4.78
C VAL A 89 5.62 13.74 -6.03
N ALA A 90 5.63 12.67 -6.82
CA ALA A 90 4.83 12.54 -8.03
C ALA A 90 3.38 12.17 -7.68
N MET A 91 3.19 11.31 -6.67
CA MET A 91 1.87 10.79 -6.31
C MET A 91 1.77 10.51 -4.81
N VAL A 92 0.59 10.70 -4.26
CA VAL A 92 0.20 10.20 -2.95
C VAL A 92 -0.92 9.17 -3.12
N GLY A 93 -0.79 8.03 -2.47
CA GLY A 93 -1.82 7.00 -2.38
C GLY A 93 -2.35 6.89 -0.97
N GLU A 94 -3.67 7.00 -0.83
CA GLU A 94 -4.37 6.70 0.41
C GLU A 94 -4.94 5.28 0.30
N VAL A 95 -4.40 4.38 1.11
CA VAL A 95 -4.64 2.95 1.04
C VAL A 95 -5.69 2.58 2.08
N LYS A 96 -6.73 1.85 1.66
CA LYS A 96 -7.78 1.39 2.56
C LYS A 96 -8.15 -0.06 2.31
N CYS A 97 -7.85 -0.89 3.29
CA CYS A 97 -8.46 -2.20 3.43
C CYS A 97 -9.60 -2.14 4.45
N TYR A 98 -10.82 -2.45 4.00
CA TYR A 98 -12.03 -2.25 4.78
C TYR A 98 -13.07 -3.30 4.43
N SER A 99 -13.77 -3.82 5.44
CA SER A 99 -14.92 -4.72 5.23
C SER A 99 -16.07 -4.01 4.51
N ASN A 100 -16.31 -2.74 4.83
CA ASN A 100 -17.22 -1.87 4.10
C ASN A 100 -16.44 -0.93 3.18
N LEU A 101 -16.29 -1.32 1.92
CA LEU A 101 -15.53 -0.57 0.92
C LEU A 101 -16.06 0.86 0.69
N LYS A 102 -17.37 1.09 0.72
CA LYS A 102 -17.93 2.45 0.55
C LYS A 102 -17.52 3.38 1.70
N ASN A 103 -17.49 2.85 2.92
CA ASN A 103 -16.99 3.59 4.07
C ASN A 103 -15.47 3.84 3.95
N GLY A 104 -14.71 2.83 3.50
CA GLY A 104 -13.29 2.97 3.19
C GLY A 104 -13.02 4.11 2.19
N LEU A 105 -13.79 4.16 1.09
CA LEU A 105 -13.66 5.22 0.08
C LEU A 105 -13.99 6.60 0.66
N THR A 106 -15.00 6.68 1.52
CA THR A 106 -15.37 7.92 2.20
C THR A 106 -14.23 8.41 3.08
N LYS A 107 -13.59 7.51 3.85
CA LYS A 107 -12.40 7.80 4.66
C LYS A 107 -11.23 8.27 3.79
N ALA A 108 -10.98 7.60 2.67
CA ALA A 108 -9.89 7.98 1.77
C ALA A 108 -10.08 9.40 1.20
N LYS A 109 -11.32 9.73 0.77
CA LYS A 109 -11.67 11.07 0.30
C LYS A 109 -11.54 12.13 1.39
N GLN A 110 -11.93 11.81 2.63
CA GLN A 110 -11.73 12.70 3.78
C GLN A 110 -10.26 12.97 4.02
N GLN A 111 -9.40 11.94 3.88
CA GLN A 111 -7.97 12.12 4.08
C GLN A 111 -7.33 12.99 3.00
N ARG A 112 -7.65 12.71 1.73
CA ARG A 112 -7.27 13.56 0.61
C ARG A 112 -7.64 15.03 0.84
N LYS A 113 -8.90 15.28 1.25
CA LYS A 113 -9.37 16.65 1.53
C LYS A 113 -8.58 17.29 2.67
N ARG A 114 -8.28 16.55 3.74
CA ARG A 114 -7.51 17.06 4.89
C ARG A 114 -6.08 17.42 4.47
N PHE A 115 -5.40 16.53 3.77
CA PHE A 115 -4.04 16.76 3.29
C PHE A 115 -3.96 17.99 2.36
N LEU A 116 -4.81 18.05 1.33
CA LEU A 116 -4.81 19.16 0.38
C LEU A 116 -5.20 20.49 1.02
N THR A 117 -6.08 20.49 2.03
CA THR A 117 -6.38 21.69 2.83
C THR A 117 -5.14 22.21 3.56
N HIS A 118 -4.38 21.32 4.21
CA HIS A 118 -3.18 21.72 4.93
C HIS A 118 -2.06 22.16 3.99
N LEU A 119 -1.85 21.44 2.89
CA LEU A 119 -0.85 21.79 1.88
C LEU A 119 -1.19 23.13 1.21
N GLY A 120 -2.46 23.35 0.85
CA GLY A 120 -2.94 24.58 0.21
C GLY A 120 -2.97 25.80 1.13
N SER A 121 -2.85 25.62 2.45
CA SER A 121 -2.76 26.73 3.40
C SER A 121 -1.43 27.48 3.34
N GLY A 122 -0.40 26.90 2.71
CA GLY A 122 0.96 27.43 2.68
C GLY A 122 1.69 27.36 4.02
N ALA A 123 1.06 26.82 5.07
CA ALA A 123 1.73 26.59 6.34
C ALA A 123 2.81 25.50 6.18
N PRO A 124 4.02 25.71 6.70
CA PRO A 124 5.10 24.74 6.56
C PRO A 124 4.75 23.47 7.35
N LEU A 125 4.51 22.38 6.62
CA LEU A 125 4.33 21.04 7.19
C LEU A 125 5.70 20.37 7.34
N GLU A 126 5.88 19.66 8.45
CA GLU A 126 7.02 18.76 8.65
C GLU A 126 6.61 17.36 8.24
N PHE A 127 7.37 16.71 7.36
CA PHE A 127 7.10 15.35 6.90
C PHE A 127 8.10 14.38 7.52
N ILE A 128 7.62 13.31 8.15
CA ILE A 128 8.46 12.34 8.88
C ILE A 128 7.97 10.92 8.57
N ASN A 129 8.88 10.03 8.17
CA ASN A 129 8.59 8.61 8.04
C ASN A 129 8.28 8.02 9.43
N THR A 130 7.14 7.35 9.58
CA THR A 130 6.66 6.84 10.87
C THR A 130 7.44 5.62 11.37
N SER A 131 8.17 4.93 10.49
CA SER A 131 9.00 3.77 10.84
C SER A 131 10.47 4.13 11.03
N THR A 132 11.04 4.98 10.16
CA THR A 132 12.49 5.29 10.20
C THR A 132 12.83 6.61 10.90
N GLY A 133 11.85 7.49 11.10
CA GLY A 133 12.08 8.85 11.61
C GLY A 133 12.76 9.78 10.60
N GLU A 134 12.99 9.33 9.36
CA GLU A 134 13.54 10.15 8.30
C GLU A 134 12.66 11.38 8.05
N LYS A 135 13.28 12.56 7.92
CA LYS A 135 12.58 13.81 7.66
C LYS A 135 12.66 14.16 6.18
N TYR A 136 11.53 14.59 5.62
CA TYR A 136 11.46 15.08 4.25
C TYR A 136 11.15 16.58 4.22
N ALA A 137 11.78 17.27 3.27
CA ALA A 137 11.59 18.70 3.09
C ALA A 137 10.20 19.01 2.50
N TYR A 138 9.57 20.08 2.98
CA TYR A 138 8.24 20.53 2.56
C TYR A 138 8.14 20.76 1.04
N ASP A 139 9.20 21.28 0.43
CA ASP A 139 9.25 21.60 -0.99
C ASP A 139 9.14 20.37 -1.90
N LYS A 140 9.38 19.16 -1.38
CA LYS A 140 9.13 17.90 -2.09
C LYS A 140 7.63 17.64 -2.29
N PHE A 141 6.77 18.15 -1.41
CA PHE A 141 5.33 17.87 -1.36
C PHE A 141 4.44 19.00 -1.89
N GLN A 142 4.95 20.23 -2.02
CA GLN A 142 4.15 21.42 -2.36
C GLN A 142 3.41 21.36 -3.71
N TYR A 143 3.76 20.42 -4.59
CA TYR A 143 3.18 20.28 -5.93
C TYR A 143 2.54 18.92 -6.19
N VAL A 144 2.12 18.19 -5.16
CA VAL A 144 1.37 16.94 -5.33
C VAL A 144 0.08 17.21 -6.09
N ARG A 145 0.01 16.70 -7.33
CA ARG A 145 -1.18 16.78 -8.20
C ARG A 145 -1.98 15.49 -8.20
N ASP A 146 -1.28 14.36 -8.15
CA ASP A 146 -1.90 13.05 -8.14
C ASP A 146 -2.09 12.56 -6.71
N PHE A 147 -3.35 12.50 -6.30
CA PHE A 147 -3.75 11.90 -5.03
C PHE A 147 -4.82 10.86 -5.32
N ILE A 148 -4.42 9.59 -5.23
CA ILE A 148 -5.26 8.44 -5.57
C ILE A 148 -5.75 7.73 -4.31
N SER A 149 -6.87 7.05 -4.45
CA SER A 149 -7.40 6.11 -3.46
C SER A 149 -7.11 4.69 -3.93
N VAL A 150 -6.53 3.88 -3.04
CA VAL A 150 -6.12 2.50 -3.30
C VAL A 150 -6.89 1.58 -2.34
N SER A 151 -7.39 0.46 -2.82
CA SER A 151 -8.07 -0.52 -1.97
C SER A 151 -7.80 -1.94 -2.40
N GLN A 152 -8.12 -2.88 -1.52
CA GLN A 152 -8.16 -4.32 -1.81
C GLN A 152 -9.04 -4.63 -3.04
N LYS A 153 -8.89 -5.85 -3.55
CA LYS A 153 -9.75 -6.42 -4.60
C LYS A 153 -11.25 -6.19 -4.31
N GLY A 154 -11.98 -5.71 -5.31
CA GLY A 154 -13.37 -5.26 -5.21
C GLY A 154 -13.54 -3.76 -4.96
N GLY A 155 -12.47 -3.05 -4.57
CA GLY A 155 -12.49 -1.62 -4.31
C GLY A 155 -12.84 -0.78 -5.54
N LYS A 156 -12.37 -1.15 -6.73
CA LYS A 156 -12.64 -0.39 -7.95
C LYS A 156 -14.13 -0.35 -8.28
N ALA A 157 -14.85 -1.43 -7.98
CA ALA A 157 -16.29 -1.53 -8.19
C ALA A 157 -17.12 -0.52 -7.37
N VAL A 158 -16.57 0.04 -6.28
CA VAL A 158 -17.22 1.10 -5.49
C VAL A 158 -16.63 2.49 -5.71
N GLY A 159 -15.66 2.63 -6.63
CA GLY A 159 -15.11 3.91 -7.05
C GLY A 159 -13.77 4.31 -6.43
N PHE A 160 -12.97 3.35 -5.93
CA PHE A 160 -11.53 3.60 -5.72
C PHE A 160 -10.81 3.74 -7.05
N ASP A 161 -9.71 4.50 -7.07
CA ASP A 161 -8.94 4.76 -8.29
C ASP A 161 -8.10 3.54 -8.71
N VAL A 162 -7.52 2.86 -7.73
CA VAL A 162 -6.69 1.66 -7.90
C VAL A 162 -7.15 0.54 -6.99
N GLU A 163 -7.02 -0.68 -7.51
CA GLU A 163 -7.36 -1.92 -6.82
C GLU A 163 -6.11 -2.81 -6.76
N LEU A 164 -5.79 -3.30 -5.56
CA LEU A 164 -4.73 -4.26 -5.28
C LEU A 164 -5.18 -5.67 -5.64
N GLU A 165 -4.22 -6.58 -5.83
CA GLU A 165 -4.49 -7.94 -6.32
C GLU A 165 -5.30 -8.78 -5.33
N HIS A 166 -5.11 -8.54 -4.04
CA HIS A 166 -5.66 -9.33 -2.93
C HIS A 166 -6.92 -8.73 -2.33
N ASN A 167 -7.86 -9.60 -1.93
CA ASN A 167 -9.06 -9.23 -1.18
C ASN A 167 -8.76 -9.09 0.34
N LEU A 168 -9.76 -8.70 1.14
CA LEU A 168 -9.54 -8.44 2.58
C LEU A 168 -9.10 -9.68 3.37
N ASP A 169 -9.65 -10.85 3.07
CA ASP A 169 -9.34 -12.08 3.78
C ASP A 169 -7.91 -12.52 3.46
N GLU A 170 -7.50 -12.37 2.20
CA GLU A 170 -6.12 -12.58 1.72
C GLU A 170 -5.14 -11.61 2.39
N MET A 171 -5.47 -10.32 2.46
CA MET A 171 -4.66 -9.31 3.19
C MET A 171 -4.53 -9.66 4.67
N THR A 172 -5.60 -10.17 5.30
CA THR A 172 -5.57 -10.61 6.70
C THR A 172 -4.66 -11.81 6.89
N GLN A 173 -4.70 -12.78 5.96
CA GLN A 173 -3.78 -13.93 5.97
C GLN A 173 -2.32 -13.50 5.81
N LEU A 174 -2.02 -12.57 4.90
CA LEU A 174 -0.67 -12.01 4.74
C LEU A 174 -0.18 -11.35 6.03
N ARG A 175 -1.03 -10.55 6.67
CA ARG A 175 -0.72 -9.89 7.94
C ARG A 175 -0.38 -10.91 9.01
N ASP A 176 -1.21 -11.92 9.18
CA ASP A 176 -1.00 -12.93 10.21
C ASP A 176 0.29 -13.71 9.95
N ARG A 177 0.60 -14.04 8.70
CA ARG A 177 1.88 -14.67 8.32
C ARG A 177 3.09 -13.81 8.70
N ILE A 178 3.05 -12.51 8.42
CA ILE A 178 4.16 -11.60 8.79
C ILE A 178 4.31 -11.49 10.30
N ILE A 179 3.19 -11.37 11.03
CA ILE A 179 3.23 -11.31 12.50
C ILE A 179 3.86 -12.59 13.08
N HIS A 180 3.53 -13.77 12.56
CA HIS A 180 4.17 -15.01 12.99
C HIS A 180 5.65 -15.05 12.63
N CYS A 181 6.00 -14.67 11.40
CA CYS A 181 7.40 -14.56 10.96
C CYS A 181 8.23 -13.63 11.85
N GLN A 182 7.67 -12.49 12.28
CA GLN A 182 8.29 -11.56 13.23
C GLN A 182 8.43 -12.17 14.63
N LYS A 183 7.40 -12.86 15.14
CA LYS A 183 7.45 -13.55 16.44
C LYS A 183 8.52 -14.65 16.48
N ASP A 184 8.70 -15.34 15.35
CA ASP A 184 9.67 -16.43 15.21
C ASP A 184 11.09 -15.92 14.88
N ASN A 185 11.30 -14.59 14.81
CA ASN A 185 12.55 -13.92 14.44
C ASN A 185 13.06 -14.29 13.02
N LEU A 186 12.14 -14.66 12.12
CA LEU A 186 12.43 -14.96 10.72
C LEU A 186 12.26 -13.73 9.81
N CYS A 187 11.55 -12.70 10.30
CA CYS A 187 11.35 -11.41 9.64
C CYS A 187 11.83 -10.26 10.55
N PRO A 188 12.27 -9.12 9.97
CA PRO A 188 12.65 -7.95 10.76
C PRO A 188 11.53 -7.46 11.66
N VAL A 189 11.89 -7.18 12.92
CA VAL A 189 11.04 -6.47 13.87
C VAL A 189 11.32 -4.97 13.80
N PRO A 190 10.33 -4.11 14.06
CA PRO A 190 10.50 -2.64 14.03
C PRO A 190 11.40 -2.13 15.15
#